data_AF-A0A8H7LQF7-F1
#
_entry.id   AF-A0A8H7LQF7-F1
#
_cell.length_a   1.000
_cell.length_b   1.000
_cell.length_c   1.000
_cell.angle_alpha   90.00
_cell.angle_beta   90.00
_cell.angle_gamma   90.00
#
_symmetry.space_group_name_H-M   'P 1'
#
loop_
_entity.id
_entity.type
_entity.pdbx_description
1 polymer ?
#
loop_
_entity_poly.entity_id
_entity_poly.type
_entity_poly.pdbx_seq_one_letter_code
_entity_poly.pdbx_strand_id
1 'polypeptide(L)'
;MNSQTEYVPPLAIVCVPISELLSVAHPPMAEENGPEAKIGEFTSTHSSQGVGFLRDNCIAGLENKFTPYTKTAYKPGLYPKLAEACDMVDTIDRRQKETWQRLKKLGWTEDKMSGLRNNKTFSLIWKEWVCRPEPPTDEDWIHIQYRLISLLEEDFAAHPERNRERARVKGLSAELNGILAQISTPVEFTIHHPQSSMWDRAPSLYRPPFPSFIHMSNWAIIKDLWETDRTEQEMRIYFGAHRQTIEGAITQWKRGIESHFASLVYIKRGSRAPSHTVQPTLLRFKGEADPFADYTDQHRMLLRGDMLFYNAKKRSSPPIPITYGEILQDHGLIASSTSLTPHSTSLTPQINLSIYEFYLEAHLVARALMNSMQIPKASYHPMVGLGAEFRCERCLDAREVTWVELIRHYIVASETFQVNLKAFRLLNKDIMYRNVHDIDLPINRAMVGFCSINPPQEFNEHLFKRHKCLLCTETPGLKEVVAPEWAIFRHITDVHGISEPVMHLHYNRQRMQEPVYDFGGYGLPPYDSAFI
;
A
#
# COMPACT_ATOMS: atom_id res chain seq x y z
N MET A 1 -18.51 28.58 -43.28
CA MET A 1 -19.85 28.27 -42.72
C MET A 1 -19.64 27.77 -41.31
N ASN A 2 -20.11 28.56 -40.34
CA ASN A 2 -19.83 28.45 -38.92
C ASN A 2 -20.58 27.26 -38.30
N SER A 3 -19.88 26.38 -37.57
CA SER A 3 -20.50 25.49 -36.58
C SER A 3 -20.11 25.98 -35.20
N GLN A 4 -21.06 26.64 -34.54
CA GLN A 4 -20.98 27.08 -33.15
C GLN A 4 -20.95 25.85 -32.24
N THR A 5 -19.91 25.74 -31.42
CA THR A 5 -19.87 24.86 -30.25
C THR A 5 -20.42 25.65 -29.05
N GLU A 6 -21.55 25.20 -28.51
CA GLU A 6 -22.14 25.74 -27.29
C GLU A 6 -21.20 25.52 -26.09
N TYR A 7 -20.91 26.62 -25.41
CA TYR A 7 -20.18 26.68 -24.16
C TYR A 7 -21.18 26.55 -23.00
N VAL A 8 -21.05 25.48 -22.22
CA VAL A 8 -21.84 25.27 -20.99
C VAL A 8 -20.99 25.73 -19.79
N PRO A 9 -21.38 26.79 -19.06
CA PRO A 9 -20.64 27.25 -17.89
C PRO A 9 -20.87 26.32 -16.67
N PRO A 10 -19.88 26.14 -15.80
CA PRO A 10 -20.05 25.37 -14.57
C PRO A 10 -20.93 26.11 -13.56
N LEU A 11 -21.83 25.34 -12.93
CA LEU A 11 -22.67 25.74 -11.81
C LEU A 11 -21.81 26.22 -10.62
N ALA A 12 -21.98 27.49 -10.26
CA ALA A 12 -21.45 28.08 -9.05
C ALA A 12 -22.26 27.57 -7.84
N ILE A 13 -21.62 26.79 -6.96
CA ILE A 13 -22.16 26.45 -5.64
C ILE A 13 -21.82 27.61 -4.70
N VAL A 14 -22.85 28.30 -4.27
CA VAL A 14 -22.80 29.35 -3.24
C VAL A 14 -22.67 28.67 -1.88
N CYS A 15 -21.49 28.72 -1.27
CA CYS A 15 -21.30 28.34 0.13
C CYS A 15 -21.74 29.50 1.03
N VAL A 16 -22.82 29.29 1.79
CA VAL A 16 -23.27 30.18 2.86
C VAL A 16 -22.31 30.01 4.06
N PRO A 17 -21.73 31.08 4.63
CA PRO A 17 -20.89 30.97 5.80
C PRO A 17 -21.73 30.72 7.06
N ILE A 18 -21.38 29.67 7.80
CA ILE A 18 -21.78 29.48 9.20
C ILE A 18 -20.94 30.44 10.04
N SER A 19 -21.43 31.67 10.17
CA SER A 19 -20.84 32.69 11.04
C SER A 19 -21.95 33.31 11.89
N GLU A 20 -22.52 32.50 12.79
CA GLU A 20 -23.36 32.96 13.90
C GLU A 20 -23.52 31.77 14.85
N LEU A 21 -22.76 31.77 15.95
CA LEU A 21 -23.02 31.06 17.22
C LEU A 21 -21.73 31.00 18.08
N LEU A 22 -21.24 32.14 18.58
CA LEU A 22 -20.41 32.16 19.79
C LEU A 22 -20.60 33.51 20.49
N SER A 23 -21.49 33.56 21.47
CA SER A 23 -21.45 34.58 22.52
C SER A 23 -21.58 33.92 23.89
N VAL A 24 -20.81 34.48 24.83
CA VAL A 24 -20.96 34.43 26.30
C VAL A 24 -20.25 33.30 27.09
N ALA A 25 -19.20 33.78 27.77
CA ALA A 25 -18.78 33.64 29.18
C ALA A 25 -18.45 32.27 29.81
N HIS A 26 -17.26 32.28 30.43
CA HIS A 26 -16.73 31.29 31.38
C HIS A 26 -17.41 31.36 32.76
N PRO A 27 -17.50 30.21 33.45
CA PRO A 27 -17.19 30.15 34.88
C PRO A 27 -16.19 29.02 35.23
N PRO A 28 -15.62 29.04 36.46
CA PRO A 28 -14.41 28.30 36.82
C PRO A 28 -14.64 26.88 37.36
N MET A 29 -13.51 26.17 37.45
CA MET A 29 -13.31 24.75 37.77
C MET A 29 -13.69 24.34 39.19
N ALA A 30 -13.99 23.03 39.35
CA ALA A 30 -13.76 22.28 40.59
C ALA A 30 -13.37 20.82 40.27
N GLU A 31 -12.46 20.29 41.08
CA GLU A 31 -11.82 18.96 41.06
C GLU A 31 -12.75 17.86 41.60
N GLU A 32 -12.55 16.59 41.17
CA GLU A 32 -12.47 15.40 42.07
C GLU A 32 -12.19 14.05 41.36
N ASN A 33 -11.08 13.42 41.76
CA ASN A 33 -10.75 12.01 42.08
C ASN A 33 -11.48 10.76 41.49
N GLY A 34 -10.73 9.95 40.71
CA GLY A 34 -10.53 8.46 40.74
C GLY A 34 -11.69 7.46 40.49
N PRO A 35 -11.45 6.12 40.40
CA PRO A 35 -10.30 5.33 39.90
C PRO A 35 -10.65 4.19 38.88
N GLU A 36 -9.60 3.52 38.39
CA GLU A 36 -9.40 2.24 37.67
C GLU A 36 -10.57 1.34 37.17
N ALA A 37 -10.46 0.83 35.92
CA ALA A 37 -10.85 -0.54 35.56
C ALA A 37 -10.13 -1.10 34.31
N LYS A 38 -9.83 -2.40 34.38
CA LYS A 38 -9.08 -3.26 33.43
C LYS A 38 -9.79 -3.47 32.08
N ILE A 39 -9.03 -3.52 30.99
CA ILE A 39 -9.48 -3.93 29.66
C ILE A 39 -8.94 -5.33 29.35
N GLY A 40 -9.84 -6.26 29.03
CA GLY A 40 -9.53 -7.54 28.39
C GLY A 40 -9.73 -7.43 26.88
N GLU A 41 -8.76 -7.93 26.11
CA GLU A 41 -8.78 -7.94 24.65
C GLU A 41 -9.75 -9.00 24.10
N PHE A 42 -10.57 -8.60 23.12
CA PHE A 42 -11.25 -9.51 22.20
C PHE A 42 -11.15 -8.93 20.79
N THR A 43 -10.51 -9.67 19.87
CA THR A 43 -10.38 -9.31 18.45
C THR A 43 -11.43 -10.05 17.62
N SER A 44 -12.24 -9.29 16.89
CA SER A 44 -13.09 -9.79 15.79
C SER A 44 -13.15 -8.73 14.71
N THR A 45 -12.32 -8.90 13.67
CA THR A 45 -12.29 -8.04 12.48
C THR A 45 -13.34 -8.51 11.47
N HIS A 46 -13.93 -7.55 10.74
CA HIS A 46 -15.01 -7.66 9.73
C HIS A 46 -16.45 -7.38 10.20
N SER A 47 -16.73 -6.17 10.70
CA SER A 47 -18.12 -5.64 10.65
C SER A 47 -18.28 -4.10 10.57
N SER A 48 -17.23 -3.28 10.50
CA SER A 48 -17.34 -1.84 10.80
C SER A 48 -16.98 -0.85 9.67
N GLN A 49 -16.86 -1.25 8.40
CA GLN A 49 -16.34 -0.37 7.34
C GLN A 49 -17.11 0.96 7.14
N GLY A 50 -18.41 1.04 7.45
CA GLY A 50 -19.19 2.29 7.31
C GLY A 50 -19.10 3.25 8.51
N VAL A 51 -19.00 2.72 9.73
CA VAL A 51 -18.92 3.52 10.97
C VAL A 51 -17.47 3.87 11.29
N GLY A 52 -16.54 2.96 10.95
CA GLY A 52 -15.10 3.23 10.90
C GLY A 52 -14.80 4.42 10.01
N PHE A 53 -15.37 4.50 8.80
CA PHE A 53 -15.18 5.64 7.90
C PHE A 53 -15.65 6.99 8.50
N LEU A 54 -16.74 7.03 9.27
CA LEU A 54 -17.18 8.29 9.93
C LEU A 54 -16.26 8.66 11.10
N ARG A 55 -15.84 7.68 11.91
CA ARG A 55 -14.86 7.86 12.97
C ARG A 55 -13.51 8.31 12.42
N ASP A 56 -13.01 7.64 11.39
CA ASP A 56 -11.74 7.90 10.72
C ASP A 56 -11.76 9.25 9.99
N ASN A 57 -12.90 9.70 9.44
CA ASN A 57 -13.04 11.05 8.91
C ASN A 57 -13.17 12.12 10.01
N CYS A 58 -13.79 11.80 11.15
CA CYS A 58 -13.76 12.68 12.33
C CYS A 58 -12.33 12.82 12.87
N ILE A 59 -11.56 11.74 12.90
CA ILE A 59 -10.15 11.71 13.33
C ILE A 59 -9.24 12.38 12.29
N ALA A 60 -9.36 12.06 11.00
CA ALA A 60 -8.58 12.66 9.91
C ALA A 60 -8.90 14.15 9.71
N GLY A 61 -10.14 14.56 9.98
CA GLY A 61 -10.53 15.97 10.05
C GLY A 61 -9.86 16.75 11.19
N LEU A 62 -9.46 16.06 12.27
CA LEU A 62 -8.61 16.61 13.34
C LEU A 62 -7.15 16.62 12.89
N GLU A 63 -6.64 15.53 12.32
CA GLU A 63 -5.24 15.43 11.89
C GLU A 63 -4.87 16.44 10.79
N ASN A 64 -5.79 16.75 9.86
CA ASN A 64 -5.57 17.76 8.82
C ASN A 64 -5.68 19.21 9.32
N LYS A 65 -6.24 19.45 10.52
CA LYS A 65 -6.36 20.80 11.10
C LYS A 65 -5.23 21.13 12.08
N PHE A 66 -4.42 20.15 12.48
CA PHE A 66 -3.31 20.34 13.41
C PHE A 66 -1.98 19.99 12.73
N THR A 67 -1.10 20.97 12.56
CA THR A 67 0.29 20.70 12.11
C THR A 67 1.04 19.88 13.18
N PRO A 68 2.10 19.14 12.81
CA PRO A 68 2.79 18.20 13.71
C PRO A 68 3.32 18.83 15.02
N TYR A 69 3.45 20.16 15.07
CA TYR A 69 3.99 20.90 16.20
C TYR A 69 2.98 21.25 17.31
N THR A 70 1.70 20.86 17.20
CA THR A 70 0.68 21.12 18.24
C THR A 70 0.28 19.89 19.07
N LYS A 71 0.91 18.73 18.84
CA LYS A 71 0.59 17.47 19.55
C LYS A 71 0.82 17.50 21.08
N THR A 72 1.56 18.47 21.62
CA THR A 72 1.86 18.56 23.07
C THR A 72 0.84 19.34 23.89
N ALA A 73 -0.30 19.77 23.31
CA ALA A 73 -1.35 20.45 24.06
C ALA A 73 -2.76 19.92 23.73
N TYR A 74 -2.95 18.59 23.72
CA TYR A 74 -4.30 18.03 23.87
C TYR A 74 -4.74 18.24 25.33
N LYS A 75 -5.36 19.39 25.63
CA LYS A 75 -6.07 19.58 26.90
C LYS A 75 -7.44 18.92 26.79
N PRO A 76 -7.72 17.84 27.54
CA PRO A 76 -9.05 17.27 27.63
C PRO A 76 -10.00 18.38 28.13
N GLY A 77 -10.95 18.82 27.29
CA GLY A 77 -11.95 19.81 27.68
C GLY A 77 -12.26 20.92 26.66
N LEU A 78 -11.48 21.10 25.59
CA LEU A 78 -11.75 22.19 24.64
C LEU A 78 -12.88 21.93 23.62
N TYR A 79 -13.34 20.70 23.48
CA TYR A 79 -14.42 20.35 22.55
C TYR A 79 -15.38 19.29 23.14
N PRO A 80 -16.14 19.62 24.21
CA PRO A 80 -17.12 18.70 24.81
C PRO A 80 -18.11 18.13 23.79
N LYS A 81 -18.56 18.93 22.82
CA LYS A 81 -19.44 18.48 21.72
C LYS A 81 -18.81 17.40 20.83
N LEU A 82 -17.49 17.36 20.72
CA LEU A 82 -16.78 16.40 19.87
C LEU A 82 -16.55 15.08 20.60
N ALA A 83 -16.32 15.14 21.92
CA ALA A 83 -16.35 13.97 22.80
C ALA A 83 -17.75 13.33 22.82
N GLU A 84 -18.81 14.14 23.01
CA GLU A 84 -20.21 13.68 22.93
C GLU A 84 -20.54 13.04 21.58
N ALA A 85 -20.03 13.59 20.46
CA ALA A 85 -20.21 13.00 19.15
C ALA A 85 -19.48 11.65 18.99
N CYS A 86 -18.26 11.52 19.52
CA CYS A 86 -17.52 10.25 19.51
C CYS A 86 -18.23 9.19 20.36
N ASP A 87 -18.67 9.54 21.57
CA ASP A 87 -19.40 8.64 22.47
C ASP A 87 -20.73 8.18 21.85
N MET A 88 -21.40 9.07 21.13
CA MET A 88 -22.61 8.74 20.37
C MET A 88 -22.30 7.75 19.22
N VAL A 89 -21.21 7.97 18.47
CA VAL A 89 -20.79 7.05 17.39
C VAL A 89 -20.45 5.66 17.93
N ASP A 90 -19.68 5.58 19.01
CA ASP A 90 -19.31 4.30 19.64
C ASP A 90 -20.54 3.59 20.23
N THR A 91 -21.48 4.35 20.80
CA THR A 91 -22.75 3.82 21.29
C THR A 91 -23.60 3.24 20.16
N ILE A 92 -23.70 3.94 19.02
CA ILE A 92 -24.41 3.45 17.83
C ILE A 92 -23.74 2.18 17.30
N ASP A 93 -22.41 2.15 17.20
CA ASP A 93 -21.66 0.97 16.72
C ASP A 93 -21.90 -0.27 17.61
N ARG A 94 -21.83 -0.09 18.94
CA ARG A 94 -22.12 -1.16 19.90
C ARG A 94 -23.54 -1.71 19.74
N ARG A 95 -24.54 -0.82 19.60
CA ARG A 95 -25.95 -1.23 19.42
C ARG A 95 -26.20 -1.92 18.10
N GLN A 96 -25.57 -1.45 17.01
CA GLN A 96 -25.60 -2.15 15.74
C GLN A 96 -25.05 -3.56 15.90
N LYS A 97 -23.86 -3.72 16.49
CA LYS A 97 -23.26 -5.04 16.74
C LYS A 97 -24.15 -5.95 17.58
N GLU A 98 -24.76 -5.43 18.65
CA GLU A 98 -25.69 -6.19 19.48
C GLU A 98 -26.94 -6.63 18.69
N THR A 99 -27.54 -5.71 17.93
CA THR A 99 -28.69 -5.96 17.05
C THR A 99 -28.37 -7.08 16.06
N TRP A 100 -27.20 -7.00 15.41
CA TRP A 100 -26.69 -8.04 14.51
C TRP A 100 -26.50 -9.39 15.21
N GLN A 101 -25.94 -9.41 16.42
CA GLN A 101 -25.75 -10.64 17.18
C GLN A 101 -27.08 -11.28 17.59
N ARG A 102 -28.07 -10.48 17.99
CA ARG A 102 -29.41 -10.97 18.34
C ARG A 102 -30.12 -11.56 17.12
N LEU A 103 -30.09 -10.89 15.97
CA LEU A 103 -30.61 -11.45 14.71
C LEU A 103 -29.90 -12.75 14.31
N LYS A 104 -28.57 -12.83 14.49
CA LYS A 104 -27.79 -14.05 14.23
C LYS A 104 -28.20 -15.21 15.12
N LYS A 105 -28.48 -14.97 16.40
CA LYS A 105 -29.00 -16.00 17.34
C LYS A 105 -30.37 -16.55 16.91
N LEU A 106 -31.14 -15.79 16.13
CA LEU A 106 -32.43 -16.20 15.58
C LEU A 106 -32.31 -16.90 14.21
N GLY A 107 -31.09 -17.18 13.75
CA GLY A 107 -30.84 -17.89 12.49
C GLY A 107 -30.73 -16.99 11.25
N TRP A 108 -30.75 -15.66 11.42
CA TRP A 108 -30.48 -14.74 10.32
C TRP A 108 -28.98 -14.65 10.04
N THR A 109 -28.59 -14.94 8.80
CA THR A 109 -27.20 -14.81 8.37
C THR A 109 -26.94 -13.42 7.80
N GLU A 110 -25.69 -12.97 7.85
CA GLU A 110 -25.28 -11.69 7.27
C GLU A 110 -25.64 -11.58 5.78
N ASP A 111 -25.50 -12.68 5.03
CA ASP A 111 -25.92 -12.77 3.63
C ASP A 111 -27.41 -12.49 3.42
N LYS A 112 -28.29 -13.02 4.30
CA LYS A 112 -29.74 -12.76 4.21
C LYS A 112 -30.04 -11.30 4.47
N MET A 113 -29.37 -10.72 5.46
CA MET A 113 -29.57 -9.34 5.89
C MET A 113 -28.90 -8.31 4.97
N SER A 114 -27.87 -8.69 4.19
CA SER A 114 -27.12 -7.78 3.30
C SER A 114 -28.00 -7.08 2.26
N GLY A 115 -29.03 -7.78 1.77
CA GLY A 115 -30.01 -7.26 0.80
C GLY A 115 -30.77 -6.03 1.27
N LEU A 116 -30.93 -5.90 2.59
CA LEU A 116 -31.74 -4.88 3.22
C LEU A 116 -31.03 -3.55 3.40
N ARG A 117 -29.69 -3.50 3.33
CA ARG A 117 -28.96 -2.22 3.34
C ARG A 117 -29.41 -1.31 2.21
N ASN A 118 -29.90 -1.89 1.11
CA ASN A 118 -30.41 -1.16 -0.05
C ASN A 118 -31.94 -0.96 0.00
N ASN A 119 -32.64 -1.57 0.96
CA ASN A 119 -34.08 -1.37 1.15
C ASN A 119 -34.31 -0.09 1.96
N LYS A 120 -34.96 0.91 1.34
CA LYS A 120 -35.21 2.22 1.97
C LYS A 120 -36.00 2.11 3.27
N THR A 121 -37.01 1.25 3.30
CA THR A 121 -37.87 1.03 4.47
C THR A 121 -37.07 0.44 5.63
N PHE A 122 -36.25 -0.59 5.34
CA PHE A 122 -35.35 -1.15 6.34
C PHE A 122 -34.31 -0.12 6.80
N SER A 123 -33.72 0.67 5.91
CA SER A 123 -32.74 1.71 6.28
C SER A 123 -33.35 2.76 7.20
N LEU A 124 -34.60 3.18 6.93
CA LEU A 124 -35.34 4.12 7.78
C LEU A 124 -35.60 3.52 9.16
N ILE A 125 -36.11 2.30 9.24
CA ILE A 125 -36.36 1.61 10.51
C ILE A 125 -35.04 1.34 11.24
N TRP A 126 -34.00 0.92 10.55
CA TRP A 126 -32.69 0.72 11.15
C TRP A 126 -32.15 2.01 11.77
N LYS A 127 -32.23 3.15 11.05
CA LYS A 127 -31.83 4.46 11.59
C LYS A 127 -32.73 4.89 12.74
N GLU A 128 -34.04 4.74 12.57
CA GLU A 128 -35.02 5.16 13.56
C GLU A 128 -34.85 4.41 14.87
N TRP A 129 -34.45 3.14 14.86
CA TRP A 129 -34.49 2.28 16.04
C TRP A 129 -33.11 1.91 16.59
N VAL A 130 -32.12 1.65 15.72
CA VAL A 130 -30.77 1.24 16.13
C VAL A 130 -29.87 2.45 16.40
N CYS A 131 -30.13 3.58 15.74
CA CYS A 131 -29.33 4.80 15.88
C CYS A 131 -29.95 5.85 16.83
N ARG A 132 -30.96 5.50 17.65
CA ARG A 132 -31.48 6.41 18.68
C ARG A 132 -30.39 6.72 19.73
N PRO A 133 -30.43 7.87 20.42
CA PRO A 133 -29.50 8.17 21.52
C PRO A 133 -29.72 7.24 22.72
N GLU A 134 -30.97 6.96 23.05
CA GLU A 134 -31.38 6.13 24.18
C GLU A 134 -31.32 4.63 23.82
N PRO A 135 -30.87 3.76 24.75
CA PRO A 135 -30.84 2.33 24.51
C PRO A 135 -32.27 1.78 24.46
N PRO A 136 -32.61 0.91 23.48
CA PRO A 136 -33.91 0.25 23.48
C PRO A 136 -34.05 -0.58 24.74
N THR A 137 -35.22 -0.52 25.38
CA THR A 137 -35.60 -1.45 26.44
C THR A 137 -35.77 -2.86 25.87
N ASP A 138 -35.85 -3.89 26.72
CA ASP A 138 -36.11 -5.25 26.24
C ASP A 138 -37.50 -5.36 25.56
N GLU A 139 -38.48 -4.55 25.99
CA GLU A 139 -39.79 -4.45 25.33
C GLU A 139 -39.69 -3.79 23.95
N ASP A 140 -38.95 -2.67 23.84
CA ASP A 140 -38.64 -2.05 22.55
C ASP A 140 -37.96 -3.06 21.62
N TRP A 141 -37.05 -3.86 22.18
CA TRP A 141 -36.33 -4.86 21.42
C TRP A 141 -37.24 -5.95 20.84
N ILE A 142 -38.21 -6.44 21.61
CA ILE A 142 -39.19 -7.41 21.10
C ILE A 142 -39.96 -6.82 19.92
N HIS A 143 -40.36 -5.54 20.01
CA HIS A 143 -41.08 -4.85 18.93
C HIS A 143 -40.19 -4.63 17.70
N ILE A 144 -38.97 -4.15 17.90
CA ILE A 144 -37.96 -3.97 16.84
C ILE A 144 -37.67 -5.30 16.15
N GLN A 145 -37.44 -6.35 16.93
CA GLN A 145 -37.16 -7.69 16.43
C GLN A 145 -38.29 -8.20 15.54
N TYR A 146 -39.54 -8.12 16.00
CA TYR A 146 -40.69 -8.55 15.21
C TYR A 146 -40.75 -7.80 13.88
N ARG A 147 -40.61 -6.47 13.90
CA ARG A 147 -40.69 -5.64 12.69
C ARG A 147 -39.54 -5.90 11.72
N LEU A 148 -38.31 -6.07 12.21
CA LEU A 148 -37.15 -6.40 11.39
C LEU A 148 -37.30 -7.79 10.75
N ILE A 149 -37.78 -8.78 11.52
CA ILE A 149 -38.04 -10.14 11.01
C ILE A 149 -39.13 -10.12 9.94
N SER A 150 -40.25 -9.42 10.16
CA SER A 150 -41.30 -9.32 9.14
C SER A 150 -40.78 -8.71 7.85
N LEU A 151 -39.98 -7.63 7.92
CA LEU A 151 -39.36 -7.04 6.72
C LEU A 151 -38.36 -7.96 6.04
N LEU A 152 -37.60 -8.71 6.83
CA LEU A 152 -36.66 -9.73 6.33
C LEU A 152 -37.41 -10.84 5.59
N GLU A 153 -38.52 -11.34 6.16
CA GLU A 153 -39.35 -12.38 5.56
C GLU A 153 -40.09 -11.87 4.33
N GLU A 154 -40.64 -10.65 4.36
CA GLU A 154 -41.28 -10.00 3.21
C GLU A 154 -40.28 -9.78 2.06
N ASP A 155 -39.08 -9.25 2.34
CA ASP A 155 -38.04 -9.08 1.32
C ASP A 155 -37.61 -10.43 0.73
N PHE A 156 -37.49 -11.46 1.59
CA PHE A 156 -37.11 -12.80 1.17
C PHE A 156 -38.19 -13.48 0.32
N ALA A 157 -39.47 -13.33 0.69
CA ALA A 157 -40.60 -13.88 -0.05
C ALA A 157 -40.86 -13.13 -1.35
N ALA A 158 -40.63 -11.82 -1.39
CA ALA A 158 -40.81 -10.99 -2.58
C ALA A 158 -39.72 -11.19 -3.64
N HIS A 159 -38.53 -11.67 -3.25
CA HIS A 159 -37.39 -11.80 -4.16
C HIS A 159 -36.76 -13.20 -4.14
N PRO A 160 -37.53 -14.27 -4.43
CA PRO A 160 -37.02 -15.65 -4.42
C PRO A 160 -35.87 -15.84 -5.41
N GLU A 161 -35.91 -15.18 -6.56
CA GLU A 161 -34.83 -15.20 -7.57
C GLU A 161 -33.52 -14.64 -6.99
N ARG A 162 -33.59 -13.51 -6.28
CA ARG A 162 -32.40 -12.89 -5.65
C ARG A 162 -31.81 -13.79 -4.56
N ASN A 163 -32.65 -14.55 -3.86
CA ASN A 163 -32.18 -15.51 -2.86
C ASN A 163 -31.54 -16.73 -3.50
N ARG A 164 -32.12 -17.26 -4.59
CA ARG A 164 -31.51 -18.33 -5.39
C ARG A 164 -30.18 -17.88 -5.97
N GLU A 165 -30.12 -16.66 -6.51
CA GLU A 165 -28.90 -16.03 -6.99
C GLU A 165 -27.85 -15.97 -5.87
N ARG A 166 -28.16 -15.39 -4.69
CA ARG A 166 -27.23 -15.33 -3.55
C ARG A 166 -26.73 -16.70 -3.10
N ALA A 167 -27.61 -17.70 -3.03
CA ALA A 167 -27.22 -19.06 -2.67
C ALA A 167 -26.27 -19.66 -3.74
N ARG A 168 -26.59 -19.45 -5.02
CA ARG A 168 -25.77 -19.87 -6.17
C ARG A 168 -24.40 -19.19 -6.17
N VAL A 169 -24.36 -17.87 -5.98
CA VAL A 169 -23.15 -17.07 -5.78
C VAL A 169 -22.27 -17.70 -4.71
N LYS A 170 -22.84 -17.90 -3.53
CA LYS A 170 -22.11 -18.37 -2.35
C LYS A 170 -21.57 -19.78 -2.57
N GLY A 171 -22.39 -20.65 -3.15
CA GLY A 171 -21.97 -21.99 -3.53
C GLY A 171 -20.81 -21.96 -4.53
N LEU A 172 -20.93 -21.17 -5.60
CA LEU A 172 -19.90 -21.03 -6.63
C LEU A 172 -18.59 -20.46 -6.05
N SER A 173 -18.68 -19.41 -5.23
CA SER A 173 -17.52 -18.87 -4.52
C SER A 173 -16.88 -19.90 -3.60
N ALA A 174 -17.66 -20.75 -2.91
CA ALA A 174 -17.11 -21.82 -2.06
C ALA A 174 -16.36 -22.87 -2.89
N GLU A 175 -16.92 -23.30 -4.02
CA GLU A 175 -16.28 -24.26 -4.92
C GLU A 175 -14.98 -23.69 -5.54
N LEU A 176 -15.00 -22.43 -5.98
CA LEU A 176 -13.82 -21.74 -6.49
C LEU A 176 -12.75 -21.54 -5.40
N ASN A 177 -13.14 -21.27 -4.16
CA ASN A 177 -12.21 -21.25 -3.02
C ASN A 177 -11.61 -22.65 -2.76
N GLY A 178 -12.37 -23.72 -2.99
CA GLY A 178 -11.87 -25.09 -2.94
C GLY A 178 -10.78 -25.34 -3.97
N ILE A 179 -10.98 -24.89 -5.22
CA ILE A 179 -9.94 -24.93 -6.26
C ILE A 179 -8.74 -24.07 -5.86
N LEU A 180 -8.97 -22.86 -5.35
CA LEU A 180 -7.92 -21.95 -4.92
C LEU A 180 -7.03 -22.59 -3.85
N ALA A 181 -7.63 -23.23 -2.83
CA ALA A 181 -6.89 -23.92 -1.78
C ALA A 181 -6.04 -25.09 -2.31
N GLN A 182 -6.50 -25.75 -3.38
CA GLN A 182 -5.81 -26.89 -4.00
C GLN A 182 -4.67 -26.47 -4.95
N ILE A 183 -4.88 -25.45 -5.79
CA ILE A 183 -3.94 -25.07 -6.86
C ILE A 183 -2.96 -23.98 -6.40
N SER A 184 -3.38 -23.17 -5.45
CA SER A 184 -2.66 -21.97 -5.00
C SER A 184 -2.41 -22.04 -3.51
N THR A 185 -1.74 -23.11 -3.06
CA THR A 185 -1.25 -23.20 -1.69
C THR A 185 -0.32 -22.01 -1.45
N PRO A 186 -0.68 -21.09 -0.55
CA PRO A 186 0.16 -19.94 -0.27
C PRO A 186 1.51 -20.42 0.29
N VAL A 187 2.60 -19.83 -0.19
CA VAL A 187 3.93 -20.13 0.33
C VAL A 187 4.19 -19.19 1.51
N GLU A 188 4.15 -19.76 2.72
CA GLU A 188 4.53 -19.06 3.95
C GLU A 188 6.06 -19.06 4.11
N PHE A 189 6.61 -17.89 4.42
CA PHE A 189 8.03 -17.74 4.73
C PHE A 189 8.26 -16.66 5.77
N THR A 190 9.31 -16.82 6.56
CA THR A 190 9.82 -15.77 7.44
C THR A 190 10.96 -15.06 6.72
N ILE A 191 10.90 -13.73 6.72
CA ILE A 191 11.98 -12.90 6.20
C ILE A 191 13.03 -12.76 7.30
N HIS A 192 14.22 -13.29 7.03
CA HIS A 192 15.35 -13.15 7.93
C HIS A 192 16.16 -11.92 7.59
N HIS A 193 16.47 -11.15 8.62
CA HIS A 193 17.43 -10.07 8.46
C HIS A 193 18.84 -10.66 8.31
N PRO A 194 19.62 -10.26 7.30
CA PRO A 194 20.93 -10.87 7.02
C PRO A 194 21.93 -10.76 8.17
N GLN A 195 21.74 -9.83 9.10
CA GLN A 195 22.68 -9.62 10.21
C GLN A 195 22.00 -9.54 11.59
N SER A 196 20.71 -9.89 11.71
CA SER A 196 20.05 -9.95 13.03
C SER A 196 18.94 -10.99 13.06
N SER A 197 19.10 -12.00 13.92
CA SER A 197 18.03 -12.96 14.22
C SER A 197 16.92 -12.38 15.10
N MET A 198 17.13 -11.20 15.70
CA MET A 198 16.16 -10.57 16.61
C MET A 198 15.03 -9.87 15.85
N TRP A 199 15.24 -9.56 14.57
CA TRP A 199 14.30 -8.80 13.72
C TRP A 199 13.57 -9.69 12.71
N ASP A 200 13.35 -10.96 13.05
CA ASP A 200 12.53 -11.84 12.22
C ASP A 200 11.13 -11.24 12.11
N ARG A 201 10.75 -10.84 10.89
CA ARG A 201 9.44 -10.24 10.64
C ARG A 201 8.35 -11.29 10.68
N ALA A 202 7.12 -10.82 10.86
CA ALA A 202 5.94 -11.65 10.76
C ALA A 202 5.95 -12.49 9.46
N PRO A 203 5.41 -13.73 9.49
CA PRO A 203 5.31 -14.58 8.32
C PRO A 203 4.73 -13.80 7.14
N SER A 204 5.48 -13.78 6.06
CA SER A 204 5.05 -13.21 4.79
C SER A 204 4.50 -14.33 3.92
N LEU A 205 3.51 -13.98 3.10
CA LEU A 205 2.76 -14.94 2.32
C LEU A 205 2.88 -14.62 0.84
N TYR A 206 3.54 -15.50 0.08
CA TYR A 206 3.44 -15.43 -1.37
C TYR A 206 2.15 -16.11 -1.82
N ARG A 207 1.37 -15.37 -2.58
CA ARG A 207 0.13 -15.84 -3.17
C ARG A 207 0.29 -15.83 -4.69
N PRO A 208 0.24 -17.01 -5.35
CA PRO A 208 0.39 -17.07 -6.80
C PRO A 208 -0.78 -16.37 -7.50
N PRO A 209 -0.59 -15.98 -8.78
CA PRO A 209 -1.66 -15.36 -9.55
C PRO A 209 -2.89 -16.26 -9.62
N PHE A 210 -4.06 -15.68 -9.38
CA PHE A 210 -5.36 -16.35 -9.47
C PHE A 210 -6.38 -15.37 -10.06
N PRO A 211 -7.24 -15.82 -10.99
CA PRO A 211 -8.21 -14.93 -11.60
C PRO A 211 -9.26 -14.52 -10.57
N SER A 212 -9.58 -13.23 -10.51
CA SER A 212 -10.70 -12.77 -9.68
C SER A 212 -12.03 -13.29 -10.24
N PHE A 213 -13.10 -13.20 -9.44
CA PHE A 213 -14.44 -13.60 -9.89
C PHE A 213 -14.85 -12.87 -11.18
N ILE A 214 -14.56 -11.58 -11.28
CA ILE A 214 -14.90 -10.74 -12.44
C ILE A 214 -14.20 -11.23 -13.72
N HIS A 215 -12.97 -11.74 -13.59
CA HIS A 215 -12.28 -12.33 -14.73
C HIS A 215 -12.90 -13.66 -15.14
N MET A 216 -13.18 -14.51 -14.16
CA MET A 216 -13.77 -15.82 -14.40
C MET A 216 -15.21 -15.74 -14.90
N SER A 217 -16.00 -14.74 -14.50
CA SER A 217 -17.39 -14.57 -14.94
C SER A 217 -17.52 -14.30 -16.45
N ASN A 218 -16.43 -13.90 -17.12
CA ASN A 218 -16.39 -13.79 -18.57
C ASN A 218 -16.16 -15.15 -19.27
N TRP A 219 -15.80 -16.20 -18.54
CA TRP A 219 -15.65 -17.54 -19.11
C TRP A 219 -17.03 -18.18 -19.27
N ALA A 220 -17.32 -18.72 -20.47
CA ALA A 220 -18.65 -19.26 -20.79
C ALA A 220 -19.18 -20.24 -19.73
N ILE A 221 -18.30 -21.08 -19.16
CA ILE A 221 -18.65 -22.09 -18.16
C ILE A 221 -19.04 -21.50 -16.80
N ILE A 222 -18.32 -20.48 -16.35
CA ILE A 222 -18.59 -19.78 -15.09
C ILE A 222 -19.78 -18.86 -15.27
N LYS A 223 -19.88 -18.19 -16.42
CA LYS A 223 -21.02 -17.37 -16.81
C LYS A 223 -22.31 -18.18 -16.77
N ASP A 224 -22.33 -19.37 -17.36
CA ASP A 224 -23.49 -20.27 -17.31
C ASP A 224 -23.81 -20.71 -15.87
N LEU A 225 -22.80 -21.10 -15.08
CA LEU A 225 -22.96 -21.42 -13.65
C LEU A 225 -23.56 -20.26 -12.84
N TRP A 226 -23.24 -19.03 -13.22
CA TRP A 226 -23.61 -17.80 -12.53
C TRP A 226 -24.99 -17.27 -12.95
N GLU A 227 -25.26 -17.18 -14.25
CA GLU A 227 -26.43 -16.49 -14.81
C GLU A 227 -27.66 -17.40 -14.93
N THR A 228 -27.47 -18.70 -15.16
CA THR A 228 -28.59 -19.63 -15.31
C THR A 228 -29.21 -19.91 -13.95
N ASP A 229 -30.54 -19.82 -13.86
CA ASP A 229 -31.29 -20.04 -12.63
C ASP A 229 -31.33 -21.52 -12.21
N ARG A 230 -30.19 -21.99 -11.70
CA ARG A 230 -30.03 -23.32 -11.09
C ARG A 230 -30.22 -23.20 -9.59
N THR A 231 -30.78 -24.25 -8.99
CA THR A 231 -30.68 -24.46 -7.55
C THR A 231 -29.20 -24.64 -7.15
N GLU A 232 -28.88 -24.40 -5.88
CA GLU A 232 -27.51 -24.58 -5.38
C GLU A 232 -26.97 -26.00 -5.64
N GLN A 233 -27.83 -27.02 -5.48
CA GLN A 233 -27.47 -28.41 -5.70
C GLN A 233 -27.16 -28.70 -7.17
N GLU A 234 -28.00 -28.23 -8.09
CA GLU A 234 -27.76 -28.37 -9.53
C GLU A 234 -26.50 -27.64 -9.97
N MET A 235 -26.24 -26.45 -9.42
CA MET A 235 -25.01 -25.69 -9.66
C MET A 235 -23.79 -26.50 -9.21
N ARG A 236 -23.80 -27.08 -8.00
CA ARG A 236 -22.68 -27.91 -7.49
C ARG A 236 -22.44 -29.15 -8.35
N ILE A 237 -23.50 -29.85 -8.77
CA ILE A 237 -23.40 -31.01 -9.66
C ILE A 237 -22.77 -30.59 -11.00
N TYR A 238 -23.25 -29.49 -11.57
CA TYR A 238 -22.73 -28.96 -12.83
C TYR A 238 -21.27 -28.49 -12.70
N PHE A 239 -20.93 -27.81 -11.61
CA PHE A 239 -19.55 -27.41 -11.30
C PHE A 239 -18.64 -28.63 -11.20
N GLY A 240 -19.06 -29.66 -10.45
CA GLY A 240 -18.31 -30.90 -10.30
C GLY A 240 -18.05 -31.61 -11.64
N ALA A 241 -19.06 -31.66 -12.52
CA ALA A 241 -18.92 -32.21 -13.87
C ALA A 241 -17.92 -31.43 -14.75
N HIS A 242 -17.71 -30.15 -14.45
CA HIS A 242 -16.87 -29.24 -15.23
C HIS A 242 -15.58 -28.80 -14.52
N ARG A 243 -15.30 -29.35 -13.33
CA ARG A 243 -14.21 -28.90 -12.46
C ARG A 243 -12.86 -28.92 -13.15
N GLN A 244 -12.52 -30.03 -13.82
CA GLN A 244 -11.23 -30.16 -14.54
C GLN A 244 -11.09 -29.11 -15.65
N THR A 245 -12.17 -28.78 -16.35
CA THR A 245 -12.18 -27.72 -17.37
C THR A 245 -11.91 -26.34 -16.74
N ILE A 246 -12.50 -26.06 -15.58
CA ILE A 246 -12.28 -24.81 -14.84
C ILE A 246 -10.83 -24.73 -14.34
N GLU A 247 -10.30 -25.80 -13.74
CA GLU A 247 -8.92 -25.88 -13.26
C GLU A 247 -7.91 -25.73 -14.42
N GLY A 248 -8.20 -26.35 -15.57
CA GLY A 248 -7.44 -26.18 -16.81
C GLY A 248 -7.45 -24.74 -17.32
N ALA A 249 -8.60 -24.08 -17.30
CA ALA A 249 -8.73 -22.67 -17.70
C ALA A 249 -7.94 -21.74 -16.77
N ILE A 250 -7.99 -21.96 -15.44
CA ILE A 250 -7.18 -21.22 -14.45
C ILE A 250 -5.69 -21.41 -14.72
N THR A 251 -5.26 -22.65 -14.97
CA THR A 251 -3.85 -22.97 -15.25
C THR A 251 -3.36 -22.30 -16.54
N GLN A 252 -4.17 -22.36 -17.59
CA GLN A 252 -3.87 -21.70 -18.87
C GLN A 252 -3.81 -20.19 -18.73
N TRP A 253 -4.76 -19.61 -18.00
CA TRP A 253 -4.80 -18.17 -17.70
C TRP A 253 -3.55 -17.71 -16.94
N LYS A 254 -3.17 -18.44 -15.88
CA LYS A 254 -1.95 -18.19 -15.10
C LYS A 254 -0.71 -18.21 -15.98
N ARG A 255 -0.57 -19.26 -16.80
CA ARG A 255 0.55 -19.39 -17.76
C ARG A 255 0.56 -18.24 -18.77
N GLY A 256 -0.61 -17.76 -19.20
CA GLY A 256 -0.74 -16.61 -20.10
C GLY A 256 -0.14 -15.33 -19.51
N ILE A 257 -0.46 -15.02 -18.24
CA ILE A 257 0.11 -13.86 -17.53
C ILE A 257 1.62 -14.01 -17.38
N GLU A 258 2.08 -15.17 -16.91
CA GLU A 258 3.51 -15.44 -16.72
C GLU A 258 4.28 -15.34 -18.04
N SER A 259 3.74 -15.92 -19.11
CA SER A 259 4.33 -15.86 -20.45
C SER A 259 4.37 -14.43 -20.98
N HIS A 260 3.32 -13.63 -20.76
CA HIS A 260 3.29 -12.22 -21.15
C HIS A 260 4.43 -11.45 -20.49
N PHE A 261 4.56 -11.48 -19.16
CA PHE A 261 5.63 -10.77 -18.48
C PHE A 261 7.02 -11.32 -18.80
N ALA A 262 7.17 -12.64 -18.92
CA ALA A 262 8.42 -13.24 -19.35
C ALA A 262 8.82 -12.76 -20.76
N SER A 263 7.86 -12.63 -21.68
CA SER A 263 8.11 -12.13 -23.04
C SER A 263 8.63 -10.69 -23.04
N LEU A 264 8.12 -9.82 -22.17
CA LEU A 264 8.62 -8.44 -22.03
C LEU A 264 10.11 -8.42 -21.63
N VAL A 265 10.51 -9.33 -20.74
CA VAL A 265 11.91 -9.50 -20.33
C VAL A 265 12.77 -9.97 -21.51
N TYR A 266 12.32 -11.01 -22.23
CA TYR A 266 13.07 -11.57 -23.36
C TYR A 266 13.23 -10.57 -24.52
N ILE A 267 12.19 -9.81 -24.85
CA ILE A 267 12.23 -8.81 -25.93
C ILE A 267 13.29 -7.76 -25.67
N LYS A 268 13.37 -7.22 -24.45
CA LYS A 268 14.31 -6.14 -24.12
C LYS A 268 15.74 -6.63 -23.88
N ARG A 269 15.94 -7.89 -23.45
CA ARG A 269 17.28 -8.46 -23.17
C ARG A 269 17.88 -9.25 -24.35
N GLY A 270 17.07 -9.60 -25.35
CA GLY A 270 17.45 -10.54 -26.41
C GLY A 270 17.55 -11.99 -25.92
N SER A 271 18.16 -12.86 -26.73
CA SER A 271 18.25 -14.32 -26.50
C SER A 271 19.08 -14.75 -25.28
N ARG A 272 19.70 -13.81 -24.55
CA ARG A 272 20.43 -14.11 -23.31
C ARG A 272 19.42 -14.20 -22.16
N ALA A 273 18.79 -15.37 -22.06
CA ALA A 273 17.89 -15.67 -20.94
C ALA A 273 18.65 -15.49 -19.60
N PRO A 274 18.05 -14.83 -18.60
CA PRO A 274 18.62 -14.77 -17.26
C PRO A 274 18.82 -16.20 -16.73
N SER A 275 19.85 -16.44 -15.90
CA SER A 275 19.88 -17.70 -15.16
C SER A 275 18.57 -17.83 -14.38
N HIS A 276 17.82 -18.90 -14.63
CA HIS A 276 16.45 -19.11 -14.14
C HIS A 276 16.37 -19.39 -12.63
N THR A 277 17.51 -19.39 -11.93
CA THR A 277 17.59 -19.75 -10.52
C THR A 277 17.27 -18.55 -9.63
N VAL A 278 16.07 -18.52 -9.05
CA VAL A 278 15.83 -17.84 -7.77
C VAL A 278 16.51 -18.68 -6.69
N GLN A 279 17.22 -18.03 -5.79
CA GLN A 279 17.66 -18.67 -4.56
C GLN A 279 16.80 -18.16 -3.41
N PRO A 280 16.41 -19.04 -2.47
CA PRO A 280 15.77 -18.67 -1.22
C PRO A 280 16.71 -17.91 -0.27
N THR A 281 17.42 -16.90 -0.76
CA THR A 281 18.29 -16.06 0.05
C THR A 281 17.43 -15.12 0.89
N LEU A 282 17.72 -15.02 2.19
CA LEU A 282 16.97 -14.27 3.21
C LEU A 282 15.59 -14.83 3.59
N LEU A 283 15.25 -16.02 3.10
CA LEU A 283 13.98 -16.68 3.41
C LEU A 283 14.23 -17.96 4.19
N ARG A 284 13.45 -18.16 5.26
CA ARG A 284 13.33 -19.46 5.92
C ARG A 284 11.91 -19.95 5.79
N PHE A 285 11.82 -21.21 5.38
CA PHE A 285 10.55 -21.87 5.16
C PHE A 285 10.25 -22.78 6.34
N LYS A 286 8.97 -23.04 6.51
CA LYS A 286 8.48 -24.07 7.41
C LYS A 286 8.67 -25.43 6.74
N GLY A 287 9.93 -25.84 6.60
CA GLY A 287 10.37 -27.04 5.88
C GLY A 287 11.77 -26.88 5.26
N GLU A 288 12.44 -27.99 4.96
CA GLU A 288 13.78 -27.99 4.35
C GLU A 288 13.75 -27.90 2.82
N ALA A 289 12.60 -28.11 2.18
CA ALA A 289 12.48 -28.07 0.72
C ALA A 289 12.43 -26.63 0.18
N ASP A 290 13.02 -26.41 -1.01
CA ASP A 290 12.90 -25.16 -1.75
C ASP A 290 11.42 -24.89 -2.08
N PRO A 291 10.81 -23.80 -1.57
CA PRO A 291 9.40 -23.50 -1.81
C PRO A 291 9.06 -23.26 -3.30
N PHE A 292 10.07 -22.98 -4.12
CA PHE A 292 9.92 -22.65 -5.52
C PHE A 292 10.23 -23.85 -6.40
N ALA A 293 10.48 -25.03 -5.83
CA ALA A 293 10.82 -26.26 -6.53
C ALA A 293 9.78 -26.65 -7.61
N ASP A 294 8.51 -26.36 -7.36
CA ASP A 294 7.41 -26.71 -8.28
C ASP A 294 7.06 -25.60 -9.28
N TYR A 295 7.73 -24.45 -9.19
CA TYR A 295 7.49 -23.32 -10.09
C TYR A 295 8.22 -23.47 -11.42
N THR A 296 7.55 -23.04 -12.49
CA THR A 296 8.15 -22.98 -13.83
C THR A 296 9.33 -22.01 -13.84
N ASP A 297 10.27 -22.21 -14.75
CA ASP A 297 11.45 -21.32 -14.88
C ASP A 297 11.06 -19.87 -15.18
N GLN A 298 9.98 -19.66 -15.94
CA GLN A 298 9.42 -18.33 -16.20
C GLN A 298 8.90 -17.70 -14.91
N HIS A 299 8.15 -18.47 -14.12
CA HIS A 299 7.61 -17.98 -12.86
C HIS A 299 8.74 -17.64 -11.87
N ARG A 300 9.71 -18.54 -11.68
CA ARG A 300 10.91 -18.28 -10.88
C ARG A 300 11.61 -17.01 -11.34
N MET A 301 11.86 -16.87 -12.64
CA MET A 301 12.45 -15.66 -13.19
C MET A 301 11.69 -14.40 -12.74
N LEU A 302 10.37 -14.37 -12.89
CA LEU A 302 9.51 -13.24 -12.49
C LEU A 302 9.52 -12.96 -10.98
N LEU A 303 9.82 -13.96 -10.14
CA LEU A 303 9.94 -13.79 -8.71
C LEU A 303 11.26 -13.14 -8.25
N ARG A 304 12.26 -12.97 -9.12
CA ARG A 304 13.55 -12.38 -8.72
C ARG A 304 13.41 -10.91 -8.32
N GLY A 305 14.19 -10.49 -7.32
CA GLY A 305 14.22 -9.12 -6.79
C GLY A 305 14.70 -8.05 -7.77
N ASP A 306 15.35 -8.46 -8.86
CA ASP A 306 15.81 -7.58 -9.94
C ASP A 306 14.86 -7.54 -11.14
N MET A 307 13.73 -8.27 -11.15
CA MET A 307 12.76 -8.19 -12.24
C MET A 307 11.73 -7.10 -11.99
N LEU A 308 11.96 -5.97 -12.63
CA LEU A 308 11.18 -4.75 -12.44
C LEU A 308 10.52 -4.32 -13.74
N PHE A 309 9.33 -3.76 -13.59
CA PHE A 309 8.50 -3.23 -14.65
C PHE A 309 8.12 -1.79 -14.32
N TYR A 310 7.43 -1.12 -15.24
CA TYR A 310 6.78 0.15 -14.97
C TYR A 310 5.49 0.25 -15.78
N ASN A 311 4.58 1.11 -15.35
CA ASN A 311 3.35 1.42 -16.08
C ASN A 311 3.61 2.56 -17.06
N ALA A 312 3.65 2.25 -18.37
CA ALA A 312 3.92 3.20 -19.44
C ALA A 312 2.86 4.29 -19.60
N LYS A 313 1.67 4.13 -19.01
CA LYS A 313 0.63 5.18 -18.98
C LYS A 313 0.83 6.20 -17.86
N LYS A 314 1.55 5.85 -16.79
CA LYS A 314 1.84 6.78 -15.68
C LYS A 314 3.00 7.70 -16.10
N ARG A 315 2.75 9.01 -16.13
CA ARG A 315 3.72 10.04 -16.54
C ARG A 315 4.69 10.42 -15.42
N SER A 316 5.45 9.45 -14.89
CA SER A 316 6.56 9.74 -13.97
C SER A 316 7.90 9.75 -14.72
N SER A 317 8.74 10.74 -14.41
CA SER A 317 10.11 10.85 -14.92
C SER A 317 11.08 10.96 -13.73
N PRO A 318 11.93 9.95 -13.46
CA PRO A 318 11.92 8.64 -14.12
C PRO A 318 10.69 7.81 -13.71
N PRO A 319 10.33 6.77 -14.50
CA PRO A 319 9.26 5.84 -14.17
C PRO A 319 9.44 5.22 -12.79
N ILE A 320 8.33 4.88 -12.12
CA ILE A 320 8.35 4.19 -10.83
C ILE A 320 8.53 2.69 -11.09
N PRO A 321 9.57 2.04 -10.56
CA PRO A 321 9.72 0.59 -10.67
C PRO A 321 8.60 -0.14 -9.93
N ILE A 322 8.15 -1.25 -10.48
CA ILE A 322 7.08 -2.09 -9.90
C ILE A 322 7.51 -3.56 -10.06
N THR A 323 7.40 -4.32 -8.97
CA THR A 323 7.65 -5.77 -8.96
C THR A 323 6.49 -6.54 -9.61
N TYR A 324 6.73 -7.79 -10.00
CA TYR A 324 5.68 -8.65 -10.51
C TYR A 324 4.53 -8.83 -9.51
N GLY A 325 4.84 -8.99 -8.22
CA GLY A 325 3.85 -9.15 -7.16
C GLY A 325 2.95 -7.94 -6.97
N GLU A 326 3.52 -6.74 -6.99
CA GLU A 326 2.75 -5.48 -6.90
C GLU A 326 1.79 -5.33 -8.08
N ILE A 327 2.19 -5.71 -9.30
CA ILE A 327 1.29 -5.69 -10.46
C ILE A 327 0.11 -6.65 -10.25
N LEU A 328 0.36 -7.85 -9.73
CA LEU A 328 -0.73 -8.78 -9.43
C LEU A 328 -1.66 -8.21 -8.35
N GLN A 329 -1.12 -7.53 -7.34
CA GLN A 329 -1.89 -6.92 -6.26
C GLN A 329 -2.77 -5.77 -6.76
N ASP A 330 -2.19 -4.84 -7.52
CA ASP A 330 -2.86 -3.65 -8.07
C ASP A 330 -4.06 -4.01 -8.94
N HIS A 331 -4.01 -5.17 -9.61
CA HIS A 331 -5.08 -5.66 -10.48
C HIS A 331 -5.99 -6.71 -9.82
N GLY A 332 -5.83 -6.96 -8.52
CA GLY A 332 -6.64 -7.95 -7.80
C GLY A 332 -6.48 -9.38 -8.35
N LEU A 333 -5.30 -9.70 -8.87
CA LEU A 333 -4.93 -10.99 -9.47
C LEU A 333 -4.23 -11.90 -8.49
N ILE A 334 -4.28 -11.54 -7.21
CA ILE A 334 -3.75 -12.35 -6.13
C ILE A 334 -4.88 -13.22 -5.60
N ALA A 335 -4.57 -14.51 -5.42
CA ALA A 335 -5.38 -15.44 -4.67
C ALA A 335 -5.90 -14.83 -3.35
N SER A 336 -7.17 -14.46 -3.29
CA SER A 336 -7.82 -14.03 -2.06
C SER A 336 -9.26 -14.50 -2.07
N SER A 337 -9.75 -15.00 -0.93
CA SER A 337 -11.16 -15.38 -0.79
C SER A 337 -12.10 -14.20 -1.09
N THR A 338 -11.68 -12.98 -0.78
CA THR A 338 -12.44 -11.75 -1.06
C THR A 338 -12.53 -11.46 -2.56
N SER A 339 -11.52 -11.82 -3.34
CA SER A 339 -11.49 -11.62 -4.81
C SER A 339 -12.46 -12.54 -5.56
N LEU A 340 -12.93 -13.60 -4.89
CA LEU A 340 -13.86 -14.59 -5.45
C LEU A 340 -15.33 -14.28 -5.16
N THR A 341 -15.59 -13.09 -4.63
CA THR A 341 -16.95 -12.60 -4.42
C THR A 341 -17.39 -11.76 -5.63
N PRO A 342 -18.62 -11.93 -6.15
CA PRO A 342 -19.09 -11.18 -7.32
C PRO A 342 -19.26 -9.69 -7.08
N HIS A 343 -19.44 -9.31 -5.81
CA HIS A 343 -19.61 -7.91 -5.39
C HIS A 343 -18.28 -7.21 -5.09
N SER A 344 -17.15 -7.83 -5.45
CA SER A 344 -15.86 -7.15 -5.37
C SER A 344 -15.90 -5.90 -6.26
N THR A 345 -15.70 -4.74 -5.66
CA THR A 345 -15.80 -3.42 -6.32
C THR A 345 -14.63 -3.12 -7.26
N SER A 346 -13.83 -4.13 -7.65
CA SER A 346 -12.70 -3.91 -8.56
C SER A 346 -13.21 -3.65 -9.98
N LEU A 347 -13.13 -2.39 -10.40
CA LEU A 347 -13.95 -1.76 -11.45
C LEU A 347 -13.55 -2.08 -12.91
N THR A 348 -12.66 -3.03 -13.19
CA THR A 348 -12.28 -3.32 -14.59
C THR A 348 -12.28 -4.80 -14.93
N PRO A 349 -13.21 -5.25 -15.81
CA PRO A 349 -13.31 -6.66 -16.23
C PRO A 349 -12.19 -7.12 -17.17
N GLN A 350 -11.34 -6.21 -17.64
CA GLN A 350 -10.19 -6.52 -18.48
C GLN A 350 -8.91 -5.96 -17.87
N ILE A 351 -8.00 -6.85 -17.44
CA ILE A 351 -6.63 -6.45 -17.13
C ILE A 351 -5.95 -6.05 -18.43
N ASN A 352 -5.63 -4.77 -18.56
CA ASN A 352 -4.76 -4.33 -19.64
C ASN A 352 -3.31 -4.51 -19.23
N LEU A 353 -2.76 -5.72 -19.41
CA LEU A 353 -1.35 -6.01 -19.13
C LEU A 353 -0.38 -5.37 -20.14
N SER A 354 -0.86 -4.86 -21.28
CA SER A 354 -0.02 -4.23 -22.30
C SER A 354 0.46 -2.83 -21.91
N ILE A 355 -0.03 -2.27 -20.80
CA ILE A 355 0.44 -0.99 -20.26
C ILE A 355 1.76 -1.12 -19.51
N TYR A 356 2.19 -2.35 -19.22
CA TYR A 356 3.42 -2.62 -18.49
C TYR A 356 4.55 -2.91 -19.46
N GLU A 357 5.72 -2.33 -19.15
CA GLU A 357 6.97 -2.59 -19.85
C GLU A 357 8.03 -3.06 -18.88
N PHE A 358 8.98 -3.86 -19.37
CA PHE A 358 10.16 -4.26 -18.59
C PHE A 358 11.10 -3.06 -18.41
N TYR A 359 11.48 -2.79 -17.17
CA TYR A 359 12.32 -1.66 -16.80
C TYR A 359 13.79 -2.06 -16.77
N LEU A 360 14.45 -2.02 -17.94
CA LEU A 360 15.83 -2.49 -18.08
C LEU A 360 16.81 -1.75 -17.15
N GLU A 361 16.70 -0.43 -17.04
CA GLU A 361 17.61 0.35 -16.18
C GLU A 361 17.42 0.00 -14.70
N ALA A 362 16.18 -0.06 -14.22
CA ALA A 362 15.89 -0.48 -12.85
C ALA A 362 16.36 -1.92 -12.59
N HIS A 363 16.23 -2.83 -13.55
CA HIS A 363 16.79 -4.18 -13.46
C HIS A 363 18.31 -4.18 -13.23
N LEU A 364 19.05 -3.35 -13.99
CA LEU A 364 20.51 -3.27 -13.87
C LEU A 364 20.93 -2.71 -12.51
N VAL A 365 20.26 -1.64 -12.06
CA VAL A 365 20.47 -1.05 -10.73
C VAL A 365 20.16 -2.07 -9.64
N ALA A 366 18.97 -2.69 -9.67
CA ALA A 366 18.57 -3.69 -8.68
C ALA A 366 19.57 -4.86 -8.59
N ARG A 367 20.02 -5.37 -9.74
CA ARG A 367 21.04 -6.42 -9.78
C ARG A 367 22.35 -5.98 -9.14
N ALA A 368 22.82 -4.77 -9.40
CA ALA A 368 24.04 -4.24 -8.80
C ALA A 368 23.91 -4.12 -7.27
N LEU A 369 22.79 -3.58 -6.80
CA LEU A 369 22.49 -3.44 -5.38
C LEU A 369 22.44 -4.83 -4.70
N MET A 370 21.75 -5.80 -5.29
CA MET A 370 21.70 -7.19 -4.80
C MET A 370 23.07 -7.86 -4.79
N ASN A 371 23.91 -7.63 -5.81
CA ASN A 371 25.28 -8.12 -5.83
C ASN A 371 26.10 -7.54 -4.68
N SER A 372 25.96 -6.23 -4.40
CA SER A 372 26.67 -5.57 -3.31
C SER A 372 26.30 -6.11 -1.92
N MET A 373 25.06 -6.59 -1.78
CA MET A 373 24.55 -7.27 -0.59
C MET A 373 24.86 -8.77 -0.57
N GLN A 374 25.54 -9.30 -1.59
CA GLN A 374 25.85 -10.73 -1.75
C GLN A 374 24.61 -11.64 -1.85
N ILE A 375 23.50 -11.10 -2.39
CA ILE A 375 22.23 -11.83 -2.56
C ILE A 375 21.72 -11.79 -4.02
N PRO A 376 22.57 -12.11 -5.03
CA PRO A 376 22.31 -11.85 -6.47
C PRO A 376 21.08 -12.55 -7.06
N LYS A 377 20.52 -13.51 -6.34
CA LYS A 377 19.42 -14.39 -6.77
C LYS A 377 18.21 -14.33 -5.83
N ALA A 378 18.16 -13.40 -4.88
CA ALA A 378 17.03 -13.29 -3.97
C ALA A 378 15.73 -12.98 -4.73
N SER A 379 14.60 -13.42 -4.18
CA SER A 379 13.28 -13.05 -4.70
C SER A 379 12.91 -11.61 -4.31
N TYR A 380 11.92 -11.01 -4.96
CA TYR A 380 11.43 -9.68 -4.57
C TYR A 380 10.71 -9.70 -3.22
N HIS A 381 10.24 -10.88 -2.76
CA HIS A 381 9.50 -11.03 -1.51
C HIS A 381 10.24 -10.53 -0.26
N PRO A 382 11.46 -11.00 0.06
CA PRO A 382 12.21 -10.46 1.18
C PRO A 382 12.54 -8.98 0.96
N MET A 383 12.79 -8.56 -0.29
CA MET A 383 13.12 -7.17 -0.59
C MET A 383 11.95 -6.22 -0.30
N VAL A 384 10.73 -6.58 -0.69
CA VAL A 384 9.52 -5.78 -0.44
C VAL A 384 9.06 -5.93 1.00
N GLY A 385 9.10 -7.13 1.57
CA GLY A 385 8.62 -7.40 2.93
C GLY A 385 9.50 -6.80 4.04
N LEU A 386 10.75 -6.46 3.73
CA LEU A 386 11.58 -5.62 4.60
C LEU A 386 11.07 -4.16 4.67
N GLY A 387 10.19 -3.71 3.77
CA GLY A 387 9.64 -2.35 3.83
C GLY A 387 10.73 -1.28 3.79
N ALA A 388 10.57 -0.22 4.57
CA ALA A 388 11.53 0.91 4.66
C ALA A 388 12.74 0.59 5.55
N GLU A 389 13.44 -0.51 5.31
CA GLU A 389 14.65 -0.90 6.07
C GLU A 389 15.95 -0.59 5.32
N PHE A 390 15.86 -0.20 4.05
CA PHE A 390 17.04 0.03 3.23
C PHE A 390 17.48 1.48 3.31
N ARG A 391 18.78 1.70 3.09
CA ARG A 391 19.32 3.03 2.88
C ARG A 391 20.47 3.02 1.89
N CYS A 392 20.70 4.16 1.25
CA CYS A 392 21.86 4.36 0.39
C CYS A 392 23.09 4.73 1.24
N GLU A 393 24.07 3.82 1.32
CA GLU A 393 25.33 4.05 2.06
C GLU A 393 26.30 5.00 1.35
N ARG A 394 25.97 5.41 0.12
CA ARG A 394 26.73 6.38 -0.66
C ARG A 394 26.20 7.81 -0.53
N CYS A 395 25.00 7.98 0.03
CA CYS A 395 24.42 9.30 0.29
C CYS A 395 24.88 9.91 1.62
N LEU A 396 24.81 11.24 1.70
CA LEU A 396 24.94 11.95 2.98
C LEU A 396 23.67 11.85 3.83
N ASP A 397 22.53 11.98 3.17
CA ASP A 397 21.20 11.88 3.76
C ASP A 397 20.63 10.49 3.43
N ALA A 398 21.01 9.51 4.24
CA ALA A 398 20.64 8.11 4.04
C ALA A 398 19.35 7.80 4.80
N ARG A 399 18.25 8.45 4.38
CA ARG A 399 16.91 8.16 4.89
C ARG A 399 16.53 6.70 4.63
N GLU A 400 15.66 6.18 5.48
CA GLU A 400 15.09 4.86 5.28
C GLU A 400 14.17 4.88 4.06
N VAL A 401 14.31 3.87 3.20
CA VAL A 401 13.58 3.74 1.95
C VAL A 401 13.20 2.29 1.72
N THR A 402 12.11 2.08 0.99
CA THR A 402 11.76 0.75 0.48
C THR A 402 12.73 0.29 -0.60
N TRP A 403 12.71 -1.01 -0.93
CA TRP A 403 13.52 -1.56 -2.02
C TRP A 403 13.31 -0.82 -3.35
N VAL A 404 12.05 -0.60 -3.73
CA VAL A 404 11.66 0.09 -4.97
C VAL A 404 12.13 1.54 -4.96
N GLU A 405 12.01 2.23 -3.83
CA GLU A 405 12.49 3.60 -3.67
C GLU A 405 14.02 3.69 -3.72
N LEU A 406 14.75 2.73 -3.17
CA LEU A 406 16.21 2.68 -3.25
C LEU A 406 16.68 2.50 -4.70
N ILE A 407 16.04 1.60 -5.46
CA ILE A 407 16.35 1.43 -6.88
C ILE A 407 16.09 2.73 -7.65
N ARG A 408 14.91 3.33 -7.42
CA ARG A 408 14.55 4.61 -8.05
C ARG A 408 15.53 5.73 -7.67
N HIS A 409 15.99 5.76 -6.42
CA HIS A 409 17.00 6.71 -5.93
C HIS A 409 18.27 6.67 -6.78
N TYR A 410 18.82 5.47 -7.05
CA TYR A 410 20.01 5.33 -7.88
C TYR A 410 19.80 5.78 -9.34
N ILE A 411 18.62 5.50 -9.93
CA ILE A 411 18.26 5.97 -11.28
C ILE A 411 18.22 7.50 -11.32
N VAL A 412 17.47 8.11 -10.40
CA VAL A 412 17.34 9.58 -10.30
C VAL A 412 18.70 10.23 -10.06
N ALA A 413 19.53 9.64 -9.19
CA ALA A 413 20.87 10.15 -8.92
C ALA A 413 21.77 10.11 -10.16
N SER A 414 21.67 9.06 -10.98
CA SER A 414 22.40 8.95 -12.25
C SER A 414 21.95 10.01 -13.27
N GLU A 415 20.64 10.21 -13.45
CA GLU A 415 20.10 11.26 -14.32
C GLU A 415 20.51 12.66 -13.86
N THR A 416 20.38 12.90 -12.55
CA THR A 416 20.76 14.17 -11.92
C THR A 416 22.25 14.45 -12.09
N PHE A 417 23.10 13.43 -11.96
CA PHE A 417 24.53 13.56 -12.18
C PHE A 417 24.85 14.04 -13.60
N GLN A 418 24.16 13.52 -14.64
CA GLN A 418 24.40 13.95 -16.02
C GLN A 418 24.05 15.41 -16.27
N VAL A 419 22.98 15.91 -15.63
CA VAL A 419 22.61 17.32 -15.67
C VAL A 419 23.66 18.18 -14.97
N ASN A 420 24.04 17.78 -13.76
CA ASN A 420 25.01 18.49 -12.94
C ASN A 420 26.41 18.51 -13.56
N LEU A 421 26.84 17.41 -14.18
CA LEU A 421 28.14 17.30 -14.86
C LEU A 421 28.26 18.32 -16.00
N LYS A 422 27.17 18.58 -16.73
CA LYS A 422 27.14 19.64 -17.76
C LYS A 422 27.34 21.03 -17.14
N ALA A 423 26.66 21.32 -16.03
CA ALA A 423 26.83 22.58 -15.31
C ALA A 423 28.27 22.78 -14.82
N PHE A 424 28.89 21.73 -14.25
CA PHE A 424 30.30 21.77 -13.83
C PHE A 424 31.26 22.05 -14.99
N ARG A 425 31.09 21.38 -16.12
CA ARG A 425 31.94 21.58 -17.31
C ARG A 425 31.86 23.00 -17.85
N LEU A 426 30.69 23.63 -17.80
CA LEU A 426 30.50 25.00 -18.28
C LEU A 426 31.24 26.06 -17.45
N LEU A 427 31.50 25.79 -16.17
CA LEU A 427 32.25 26.70 -15.30
C LEU A 427 33.76 26.63 -15.50
N ASN A 428 34.24 25.70 -16.34
CA ASN A 428 35.66 25.48 -16.62
C ASN A 428 36.52 25.37 -15.35
N LYS A 429 35.97 24.80 -14.28
CA LYS A 429 36.72 24.49 -13.06
C LYS A 429 37.47 23.18 -13.31
N ASP A 430 38.78 23.16 -13.06
CA ASP A 430 39.63 21.94 -13.05
C ASP A 430 39.30 21.02 -11.85
N ILE A 431 38.02 20.89 -11.52
CA ILE A 431 37.53 20.15 -10.37
C ILE A 431 36.76 18.95 -10.89
N MET A 432 37.11 17.79 -10.36
CA MET A 432 36.44 16.54 -10.70
C MET A 432 34.99 16.58 -10.19
N TYR A 433 34.08 15.99 -10.95
CA TYR A 433 32.71 15.74 -10.48
C TYR A 433 32.36 14.29 -10.78
N ARG A 434 32.33 13.46 -9.75
CA ARG A 434 32.12 12.01 -9.82
C ARG A 434 30.68 11.64 -9.47
N ASN A 435 30.16 10.63 -10.18
CA ASN A 435 28.90 10.02 -9.81
C ASN A 435 29.14 9.00 -8.69
N VAL A 436 28.89 9.39 -7.44
CA VAL A 436 29.03 8.46 -6.31
C VAL A 436 28.04 7.28 -6.39
N HIS A 437 26.96 7.40 -7.17
CA HIS A 437 25.98 6.34 -7.40
C HIS A 437 26.32 5.45 -8.61
N ASP A 438 27.46 5.69 -9.27
CA ASP A 438 27.90 4.83 -10.37
C ASP A 438 28.23 3.43 -9.84
N ILE A 439 27.55 2.44 -10.40
CA ILE A 439 27.64 1.03 -10.04
C ILE A 439 29.05 0.50 -10.26
N ASP A 440 29.72 0.96 -11.31
CA ASP A 440 31.02 0.46 -11.74
C ASP A 440 32.18 1.20 -11.06
N LEU A 441 31.88 2.25 -10.29
CA LEU A 441 32.88 3.05 -9.61
C LEU A 441 33.43 2.26 -8.41
N PRO A 442 34.75 2.01 -8.33
CA PRO A 442 35.38 1.26 -7.25
C PRO A 442 35.50 2.13 -5.98
N ILE A 443 34.36 2.50 -5.41
CA ILE A 443 34.30 3.09 -4.08
C ILE A 443 34.33 1.95 -3.07
N ASN A 444 35.24 2.02 -2.09
CA ASN A 444 35.32 1.06 -0.98
C ASN A 444 34.19 1.28 0.06
N ARG A 445 32.94 1.36 -0.43
CA ARG A 445 31.74 1.49 0.40
C ARG A 445 30.62 0.63 -0.17
N ALA A 446 29.85 0.08 0.76
CA ALA A 446 28.60 -0.58 0.43
C ALA A 446 27.69 0.37 -0.35
N MET A 447 26.88 -0.19 -1.24
CA MET A 447 25.83 0.57 -1.94
C MET A 447 24.56 0.65 -1.11
N VAL A 448 24.28 -0.44 -0.40
CA VAL A 448 23.08 -0.64 0.40
C VAL A 448 23.48 -0.92 1.84
N GLY A 449 22.78 -0.30 2.77
CA GLY A 449 22.81 -0.62 4.18
C GLY A 449 21.40 -0.90 4.68
N PHE A 450 21.32 -1.45 5.89
CA PHE A 450 20.05 -1.63 6.60
C PHE A 450 20.03 -0.78 7.86
N CYS A 451 18.91 -0.10 8.10
CA CYS A 451 18.75 0.82 9.21
C CYS A 451 18.84 0.13 10.58
N SER A 452 18.30 -1.09 10.69
CA SER A 452 18.30 -1.86 11.94
C SER A 452 19.68 -2.29 12.47
N ILE A 453 20.70 -2.38 11.60
CA ILE A 453 22.06 -2.81 12.02
C ILE A 453 22.90 -1.61 12.41
N ASN A 454 22.83 -0.59 11.56
CA ASN A 454 23.60 0.61 11.71
C ASN A 454 22.56 1.71 11.86
N PRO A 455 21.92 1.86 13.04
CA PRO A 455 21.03 3.00 13.23
C PRO A 455 21.82 4.23 12.79
N PRO A 456 21.21 5.15 12.03
CA PRO A 456 21.87 6.41 11.75
C PRO A 456 22.35 6.88 13.10
N GLN A 457 23.68 7.07 13.25
CA GLN A 457 24.21 7.58 14.51
C GLN A 457 23.35 8.79 14.81
N GLU A 458 22.53 8.73 15.85
CA GLU A 458 21.62 9.81 16.24
C GLU A 458 22.54 10.93 16.69
N PHE A 459 23.07 11.63 15.71
CA PHE A 459 23.97 12.73 15.90
C PHE A 459 23.07 13.81 16.43
N ASN A 460 23.14 14.08 17.74
CA ASN A 460 22.51 15.21 18.41
C ASN A 460 22.42 16.40 17.44
N GLU A 461 21.28 16.54 16.76
CA GLU A 461 21.15 17.41 15.57
C GLU A 461 21.33 18.89 15.94
N HIS A 462 21.27 19.17 17.24
CA HIS A 462 21.34 20.48 17.84
C HIS A 462 22.75 20.94 18.24
N LEU A 463 23.78 20.08 18.20
CA LEU A 463 25.12 20.44 18.69
C LEU A 463 26.20 20.57 17.61
N PHE A 464 25.98 20.04 16.41
CA PHE A 464 27.02 20.03 15.38
C PHE A 464 26.96 21.24 14.46
N LYS A 465 28.12 21.89 14.32
CA LYS A 465 28.38 22.94 13.33
C LYS A 465 28.15 22.34 11.94
N ARG A 466 27.10 22.79 11.24
CA ARG A 466 26.87 22.41 9.85
C ARG A 466 27.84 23.15 8.94
N HIS A 467 28.30 22.46 7.93
CA HIS A 467 29.21 22.95 6.92
C HIS A 467 28.57 22.78 5.55
N LYS A 468 28.86 23.73 4.66
CA LYS A 468 28.42 23.70 3.28
C LYS A 468 29.57 23.50 2.31
N CYS A 469 29.35 22.74 1.25
CA CYS A 469 30.32 22.54 0.17
C CYS A 469 30.32 23.77 -0.75
N LEU A 470 31.42 24.54 -0.75
CA LEU A 470 31.53 25.75 -1.58
C LEU A 470 31.54 25.40 -3.07
N LEU A 471 32.08 24.23 -3.44
CA LEU A 471 32.13 23.78 -4.83
C LEU A 471 30.73 23.57 -5.42
N CYS A 472 29.82 23.00 -4.63
CA CYS A 472 28.43 22.84 -5.02
C CYS A 472 27.65 24.16 -4.93
N THR A 473 27.84 24.95 -3.87
CA THR A 473 27.16 26.25 -3.68
C THR A 473 27.48 27.24 -4.81
N GLU A 474 28.72 27.25 -5.29
CA GLU A 474 29.16 28.18 -6.34
C GLU A 474 28.79 27.71 -7.75
N THR A 475 28.21 26.53 -7.92
CA THR A 475 27.86 25.98 -9.23
C THR A 475 26.39 26.23 -9.53
N PRO A 476 26.04 27.09 -10.52
CA PRO A 476 24.65 27.40 -10.83
C PRO A 476 23.84 26.15 -11.17
N GLY A 477 22.62 26.08 -10.61
CA GLY A 477 21.69 24.97 -10.82
C GLY A 477 21.89 23.78 -9.89
N LEU A 478 22.96 23.74 -9.09
CA LEU A 478 23.11 22.73 -8.04
C LEU A 478 22.40 23.13 -6.76
N LYS A 479 21.90 22.12 -6.06
CA LYS A 479 21.43 22.28 -4.69
C LYS A 479 22.62 22.46 -3.76
N GLU A 480 22.46 23.34 -2.77
CA GLU A 480 23.44 23.52 -1.71
C GLU A 480 23.60 22.22 -0.91
N VAL A 481 24.85 21.84 -0.64
CA VAL A 481 25.16 20.64 0.15
C VAL A 481 25.55 21.08 1.52
N VAL A 482 24.73 20.71 2.51
CA VAL A 482 24.92 21.05 3.91
C VAL A 482 24.93 19.77 4.73
N ALA A 483 25.97 19.58 5.53
CA ALA A 483 26.10 18.41 6.39
C ALA A 483 27.02 18.71 7.61
N PRO A 484 27.05 17.84 8.63
CA PRO A 484 28.12 17.86 9.63
C PRO A 484 29.51 17.79 8.98
N GLU A 485 30.54 18.24 9.69
CA GLU A 485 31.90 18.35 9.15
C GLU A 485 32.40 17.05 8.51
N TRP A 486 32.38 15.93 9.25
CA TRP A 486 32.81 14.63 8.72
C TRP A 486 32.10 14.24 7.41
N ALA A 487 30.81 14.56 7.28
CA ALA A 487 29.99 14.26 6.13
C ALA A 487 30.30 15.19 4.95
N ILE A 488 30.61 16.46 5.19
CA ILE A 488 31.04 17.38 4.13
C ILE A 488 32.43 17.02 3.59
N PHE A 489 33.35 16.63 4.48
CA PHE A 489 34.66 16.12 4.10
C PHE A 489 34.50 14.92 3.16
N ARG A 490 33.67 13.96 3.59
CA ARG A 490 33.33 12.77 2.83
C ARG A 490 32.77 13.11 1.44
N HIS A 491 31.78 14.00 1.38
CA HIS A 491 31.21 14.48 0.12
C HIS A 491 32.27 15.06 -0.82
N ILE A 492 33.14 15.93 -0.31
CA ILE A 492 34.18 16.58 -1.11
C ILE A 492 35.17 15.54 -1.65
N THR A 493 35.55 14.55 -0.84
CA THR A 493 36.43 13.48 -1.30
C THR A 493 35.77 12.59 -2.36
N ASP A 494 34.52 12.17 -2.15
CA ASP A 494 33.87 11.21 -3.05
C ASP A 494 33.37 11.84 -4.34
N VAL A 495 32.76 13.03 -4.24
CA VAL A 495 32.14 13.74 -5.36
C VAL A 495 33.17 14.59 -6.09
N HIS A 496 34.04 15.31 -5.37
CA HIS A 496 35.01 16.22 -5.98
C HIS A 496 36.42 15.66 -6.14
N GLY A 497 36.69 14.47 -5.60
CA GLY A 497 38.01 13.83 -5.73
C GLY A 497 39.12 14.52 -4.93
N ILE A 498 38.79 15.38 -3.97
CA ILE A 498 39.75 16.13 -3.17
C ILE A 498 40.01 15.37 -1.87
N SER A 499 41.21 14.81 -1.73
CA SER A 499 41.60 14.01 -0.57
C SER A 499 41.80 14.84 0.71
N GLU A 500 42.15 16.12 0.57
CA GLU A 500 42.41 17.03 1.69
C GLU A 500 41.54 18.29 1.57
N PRO A 501 40.26 18.24 2.00
CA PRO A 501 39.38 19.41 1.99
C PRO A 501 39.92 20.54 2.88
N VAL A 502 39.94 21.78 2.37
CA VAL A 502 40.46 22.96 3.08
C VAL A 502 39.28 23.87 3.44
N MET A 503 39.17 24.26 4.71
CA MET A 503 38.14 25.17 5.17
C MET A 503 38.28 26.55 4.49
N HIS A 504 37.17 27.20 4.19
CA HIS A 504 37.04 28.44 3.42
C HIS A 504 37.39 28.35 1.93
N LEU A 505 37.99 27.24 1.46
CA LEU A 505 38.24 26.98 0.04
C LEU A 505 37.26 25.93 -0.53
N HIS A 506 37.16 24.76 0.11
CA HIS A 506 36.30 23.67 -0.36
C HIS A 506 34.97 23.60 0.40
N TYR A 507 34.98 23.99 1.67
CA TYR A 507 33.78 24.04 2.50
C TYR A 507 33.83 25.21 3.48
N ASN A 508 32.67 25.65 3.97
CA ASN A 508 32.59 26.71 4.98
C ASN A 508 31.54 26.39 6.03
N ARG A 509 31.67 26.97 7.22
CA ARG A 509 30.65 26.85 8.27
C ARG A 509 29.38 27.55 7.82
N GLN A 510 28.25 26.86 7.89
CA GLN A 510 26.96 27.47 7.63
C GLN A 510 26.61 28.40 8.79
N ARG A 511 26.43 29.70 8.51
CA ARG A 511 25.94 30.64 9.53
C ARG A 511 24.47 30.31 9.80
N MET A 512 24.15 29.93 11.05
CA MET A 512 22.77 29.82 11.51
C MET A 512 22.19 31.24 11.59
N GLN A 513 21.68 31.77 10.48
CA GLN A 513 20.99 33.07 10.50
C GLN A 513 19.49 32.97 10.29
N GLU A 514 18.94 31.84 9.84
CA GLU A 514 17.49 31.64 9.79
C GLU A 514 17.14 30.18 10.10
N PRO A 515 16.03 29.91 10.83
CA PRO A 515 15.48 28.57 10.92
C PRO A 515 15.03 28.15 9.52
N VAL A 516 15.91 27.44 8.81
CA VAL A 516 15.56 26.77 7.57
C VAL A 516 14.56 25.68 7.94
N TYR A 517 13.28 25.92 7.64
CA TYR A 517 12.25 24.90 7.74
C TYR A 517 12.59 23.77 6.76
N ASP A 518 13.03 22.68 7.34
CA ASP A 518 13.16 21.32 6.81
C ASP A 518 14.08 21.12 5.59
N PHE A 519 14.81 20.01 5.64
CA PHE A 519 15.92 19.72 4.76
C PHE A 519 15.45 19.27 3.39
N GLY A 520 15.82 20.06 2.37
CA GLY A 520 15.90 19.59 0.99
C GLY A 520 17.03 18.57 0.86
N GLY A 521 16.80 17.35 1.36
CA GLY A 521 17.66 16.20 1.15
C GLY A 521 17.94 15.96 -0.33
N TYR A 522 19.00 15.22 -0.61
CA TYR A 522 19.16 14.54 -1.89
C TYR A 522 18.14 13.41 -1.98
N GLY A 523 16.88 13.78 -2.09
CA GLY A 523 15.74 12.88 -2.05
C GLY A 523 14.60 13.54 -2.78
N LEU A 524 13.89 12.73 -3.54
CA LEU A 524 12.71 13.06 -4.33
C LEU A 524 11.81 14.13 -3.68
N PRO A 525 11.12 14.99 -4.47
CA PRO A 525 10.11 15.89 -3.94
C PRO A 525 9.14 15.11 -3.04
N PRO A 526 8.64 15.71 -1.93
CA PRO A 526 7.74 15.04 -1.01
C PRO A 526 6.59 14.40 -1.80
N TYR A 527 6.41 13.09 -1.61
CA TYR A 527 5.29 12.39 -2.20
C TYR A 527 4.01 12.86 -1.52
N ASP A 528 3.10 13.45 -2.29
CA ASP A 528 1.70 13.56 -1.91
C ASP A 528 1.14 12.13 -1.75
N SER A 529 0.87 11.72 -0.52
CA SER A 529 0.17 10.48 -0.17
C SER A 529 -1.33 10.52 -0.51
N ALA A 530 -1.80 11.52 -1.25
CA ALA A 530 -3.21 11.76 -1.56
C ALA A 530 -3.76 10.96 -2.76
N PHE A 531 -3.02 9.97 -3.30
CA PHE A 531 -3.50 9.13 -4.40
C PHE A 531 -3.18 7.65 -4.15
N ILE A 532 -3.95 7.03 -3.27
CA ILE A 532 -4.29 5.60 -3.30
C ILE A 532 -5.82 5.51 -3.28
#